data_AF-Q8YR29-F1
#
_entry.id   AF-Q8YR29-F1
#
_cell.length_a   1.000
_cell.length_b   1.000
_cell.length_c   1.000
_cell.angle_alpha   90.00
_cell.angle_beta   90.00
_cell.angle_gamma   90.00
#
_symmetry.space_group_name_H-M   'P 1'
#
loop_
_entity.id
_entity.type
_entity.pdbx_description
1 polymer ?
#
loop_
_entity_poly.entity_id
_entity_poly.type
_entity_poly.pdbx_seq_one_letter_code
_entity_poly.pdbx_strand_id
1 'polypeptide(L)'
;MISGGKVYPIVVCLPPLTEQKRIVEKCDRLLSTCDEIEKRQQQRQQSILRMNESAIAQLLSSQNSDEFRQHWRRICNNFDLLYSIPETIPKLRQAILQLAVQGKLVRQDPNDEPASLLLEKIKVKKEKLIQDKKLKETPLLPAITQNEIEYTIPNTWCWARLANICEFITDGTHYTPKYTEHGRIFLSSQNVKPFSFMPNNHKFVSEEAYQGYIKNRKPEFEDILLTRVGAGIGEAAVIDQKLEFAIYVSLGLLRPFKEFIDPYYLVIWLNSPIGTKHSQKNTYGKGVSQGNLNLGLIRGFVVSVPPLAEQKRIVEKCDRLMFLCDTLEAKLKQGRDSSEKLMEVAARQVLAV
;
A
#
# COMPACT_ATOMS: atom_id res chain seq x y z
N MET A 1 24.84 -12.40 -33.84
CA MET A 1 24.51 -12.21 -35.26
C MET A 1 24.75 -13.52 -36.01
N ILE A 2 23.81 -13.95 -36.84
CA ILE A 2 23.98 -15.11 -37.73
C ILE A 2 24.64 -14.59 -39.01
N SER A 3 25.79 -15.15 -39.41
CA SER A 3 26.50 -14.75 -40.63
C SER A 3 25.93 -15.46 -41.87
N GLY A 4 26.07 -14.86 -43.06
CA GLY A 4 25.60 -15.47 -44.31
C GLY A 4 26.15 -16.87 -44.55
N GLY A 5 27.42 -17.12 -44.18
CA GLY A 5 28.03 -18.45 -44.24
C GLY A 5 27.33 -19.54 -43.40
N LYS A 6 26.51 -19.15 -42.42
CA LYS A 6 25.67 -20.07 -41.64
C LYS A 6 24.24 -20.20 -42.20
N VAL A 7 23.79 -19.26 -43.03
CA VAL A 7 22.44 -19.23 -43.63
C VAL A 7 22.41 -19.96 -44.97
N TYR A 8 23.41 -19.75 -45.84
CA TYR A 8 23.48 -20.37 -47.16
C TYR A 8 23.40 -21.91 -47.18
N PRO A 9 23.98 -22.67 -46.23
CA PRO A 9 23.87 -24.13 -46.24
C PRO A 9 22.55 -24.67 -45.67
N ILE A 10 21.61 -23.81 -45.24
CA ILE A 10 20.32 -24.27 -44.70
C ILE A 10 19.51 -24.93 -45.83
N VAL A 11 19.19 -26.21 -45.64
CA VAL A 11 18.33 -26.97 -46.54
C VAL A 11 16.87 -26.61 -46.24
N VAL A 12 16.13 -26.17 -47.26
CA VAL A 12 14.69 -25.86 -47.16
C VAL A 12 13.90 -26.70 -48.15
N CYS A 13 12.68 -27.08 -47.77
CA CYS A 13 11.74 -27.74 -48.67
C CYS A 13 11.20 -26.72 -49.68
N LEU A 14 11.32 -27.02 -50.98
CA LEU A 14 10.83 -26.15 -52.06
C LEU A 14 9.67 -26.84 -52.81
N PRO A 15 8.40 -26.55 -52.46
CA PRO A 15 7.26 -27.11 -53.17
C PRO A 15 7.09 -26.45 -54.56
N PRO A 16 6.27 -27.00 -55.47
CA PRO A 16 5.96 -26.36 -56.75
C PRO A 16 5.39 -24.94 -56.58
N LEU A 17 5.63 -24.06 -57.55
CA LEU A 17 5.29 -22.63 -57.43
C LEU A 17 3.80 -22.36 -57.11
N THR A 18 2.89 -23.14 -57.69
CA THR A 18 1.45 -23.04 -57.39
C THR A 18 1.16 -23.35 -55.93
N GLU A 19 1.84 -24.34 -55.36
CA GLU A 19 1.68 -24.72 -53.96
C GLU A 19 2.33 -23.70 -53.02
N GLN A 20 3.49 -23.12 -53.39
CA GLN A 20 4.07 -21.99 -52.66
C GLN A 20 3.08 -20.83 -52.50
N LYS A 21 2.40 -20.44 -53.58
CA LYS A 21 1.38 -19.37 -53.54
C LYS A 21 0.21 -19.71 -52.62
N ARG A 22 -0.32 -20.94 -52.69
CA ARG A 22 -1.40 -21.41 -51.80
C ARG A 22 -1.00 -21.41 -50.33
N ILE A 23 0.24 -21.83 -50.03
CA ILE A 23 0.80 -21.81 -48.67
C ILE A 23 0.86 -20.38 -48.16
N VAL A 24 1.43 -19.45 -48.94
CA VAL A 24 1.53 -18.03 -48.57
C VAL A 24 0.15 -17.43 -48.32
N GLU A 25 -0.80 -17.62 -49.23
CA GLU A 25 -2.18 -17.13 -49.06
C GLU A 25 -2.88 -17.71 -47.81
N LYS A 26 -2.56 -18.95 -47.42
CA LYS A 26 -3.10 -19.54 -46.18
C LYS A 26 -2.42 -18.96 -44.95
N CYS A 27 -1.10 -18.80 -44.98
CA CYS A 27 -0.34 -18.16 -43.91
C CYS A 27 -0.80 -16.73 -43.67
N ASP A 28 -0.95 -15.92 -44.72
CA ASP A 28 -1.39 -14.52 -44.63
C ASP A 28 -2.79 -14.42 -44.00
N ARG A 29 -3.71 -15.31 -44.40
CA ARG A 29 -5.06 -15.38 -43.80
C ARG A 29 -5.02 -15.75 -42.32
N LEU A 30 -4.18 -16.72 -41.94
CA LEU A 30 -4.04 -17.13 -40.54
C LEU A 30 -3.40 -16.03 -39.70
N LEU A 31 -2.35 -15.38 -40.18
CA LEU A 31 -1.69 -14.26 -39.51
C LEU A 31 -2.64 -13.07 -39.33
N SER A 32 -3.40 -12.72 -40.37
CA SER A 32 -4.44 -11.68 -40.26
C SER A 32 -5.52 -12.04 -39.24
N THR A 33 -5.89 -13.33 -39.12
CA THR A 33 -6.84 -13.79 -38.10
C THR A 33 -6.23 -13.68 -36.69
N CYS A 34 -4.94 -14.01 -36.54
CA CYS A 34 -4.22 -13.82 -35.28
C CYS A 34 -4.20 -12.34 -34.86
N ASP A 35 -3.87 -11.42 -35.78
CA ASP A 35 -3.87 -9.98 -35.53
C ASP A 35 -5.25 -9.48 -35.06
N GLU A 36 -6.33 -9.97 -35.68
CA GLU A 36 -7.70 -9.63 -35.25
C GLU A 36 -8.04 -10.16 -33.86
N ILE A 37 -7.61 -11.39 -33.53
CA ILE A 37 -7.82 -11.98 -32.21
C ILE A 37 -7.06 -11.19 -31.15
N GLU A 38 -5.80 -10.85 -31.40
CA GLU A 38 -4.98 -10.04 -30.49
C GLU A 38 -5.62 -8.68 -30.23
N LYS A 39 -6.07 -8.01 -31.30
CA LYS A 39 -6.77 -6.73 -31.19
C LYS A 39 -8.05 -6.83 -30.36
N ARG A 40 -8.87 -7.88 -30.58
CA ARG A 40 -10.09 -8.12 -29.80
C ARG A 40 -9.78 -8.42 -28.33
N GLN A 41 -8.72 -9.17 -28.04
CA GLN A 41 -8.30 -9.45 -26.67
C GLN A 41 -7.87 -8.18 -25.94
N GLN A 42 -7.06 -7.33 -26.58
CA GLN A 42 -6.66 -6.04 -26.01
C GLN A 42 -7.86 -5.13 -25.74
N GLN A 43 -8.80 -5.03 -26.68
CA GLN A 43 -10.03 -4.25 -26.50
C GLN A 43 -10.89 -4.77 -25.34
N ARG A 44 -11.03 -6.09 -25.21
CA ARG A 44 -11.74 -6.73 -24.09
C ARG A 44 -11.09 -6.40 -22.75
N GLN A 45 -9.76 -6.54 -22.64
CA GLN A 45 -9.02 -6.20 -21.42
C GLN A 45 -9.23 -4.74 -21.02
N GLN A 46 -9.09 -3.80 -21.97
CA GLN A 46 -9.33 -2.38 -21.72
C GLN A 46 -10.77 -2.10 -21.26
N SER A 47 -11.75 -2.79 -21.84
CA SER A 47 -13.16 -2.65 -21.46
C SER A 47 -13.40 -3.13 -20.03
N ILE A 48 -12.83 -4.28 -19.65
CA ILE A 48 -12.88 -4.82 -18.28
C ILE A 48 -12.25 -3.83 -17.29
N LEU A 49 -11.07 -3.29 -17.60
CA LEU A 49 -10.40 -2.31 -16.74
C LEU A 49 -11.27 -1.07 -16.50
N ARG A 50 -11.88 -0.52 -17.55
CA ARG A 50 -12.76 0.66 -17.44
C ARG A 50 -14.02 0.36 -16.62
N MET A 51 -14.65 -0.80 -16.84
CA MET A 51 -15.82 -1.22 -16.07
C MET A 51 -15.48 -1.42 -14.60
N ASN A 52 -14.35 -2.07 -14.30
CA ASN A 52 -13.84 -2.27 -12.95
C ASN A 52 -13.58 -0.94 -12.24
N GLU A 53 -12.86 -0.03 -12.91
CA GLU A 53 -12.53 1.27 -12.36
C GLU A 53 -13.79 2.10 -12.06
N SER A 54 -14.76 2.11 -12.99
CA SER A 54 -16.03 2.80 -12.79
C SER A 54 -16.84 2.21 -11.63
N ALA A 55 -16.93 0.88 -11.53
CA ALA A 55 -17.67 0.21 -10.46
C ALA A 55 -17.06 0.51 -9.08
N ILE A 56 -15.72 0.44 -8.96
CA ILE A 56 -15.02 0.78 -7.71
C ILE A 56 -15.17 2.27 -7.39
N ALA A 57 -15.06 3.16 -8.38
CA ALA A 57 -15.23 4.59 -8.16
C ALA A 57 -16.62 4.91 -7.58
N GLN A 58 -17.68 4.32 -8.12
CA GLN A 58 -19.05 4.48 -7.60
C GLN A 58 -19.21 3.96 -6.17
N LEU A 59 -18.60 2.80 -5.87
CA LEU A 59 -18.60 2.26 -4.51
C LEU A 59 -17.92 3.22 -3.52
N LEU A 60 -16.75 3.75 -3.88
CA LEU A 60 -15.97 4.63 -3.01
C LEU A 60 -16.58 6.04 -2.88
N SER A 61 -17.36 6.49 -3.87
CA SER A 61 -18.06 7.78 -3.85
C SER A 61 -19.47 7.72 -3.23
N SER A 62 -19.90 6.57 -2.70
CA SER A 62 -21.24 6.39 -2.13
C SER A 62 -21.45 7.33 -0.93
N GLN A 63 -22.55 8.08 -0.96
CA GLN A 63 -22.87 9.11 0.03
C GLN A 63 -23.57 8.54 1.28
N ASN A 64 -24.28 7.43 1.11
CA ASN A 64 -25.04 6.78 2.17
C ASN A 64 -24.93 5.25 2.10
N SER A 65 -25.42 4.60 3.16
CA SER A 65 -25.36 3.15 3.33
C SER A 65 -26.18 2.38 2.28
N ASP A 66 -27.24 2.96 1.73
CA ASP A 66 -28.08 2.31 0.72
C ASP A 66 -27.41 2.30 -0.65
N GLU A 67 -26.87 3.45 -1.08
CA GLU A 67 -26.03 3.56 -2.28
C GLU A 67 -24.86 2.58 -2.20
N PHE A 68 -24.14 2.58 -1.07
CA PHE A 68 -23.00 1.69 -0.87
C PHE A 68 -23.41 0.22 -1.04
N ARG A 69 -24.51 -0.20 -0.39
CA ARG A 69 -25.05 -1.56 -0.53
C ARG A 69 -25.45 -1.88 -1.97
N GLN A 70 -26.03 -0.92 -2.69
CA GLN A 70 -26.42 -1.12 -4.09
C GLN A 70 -25.20 -1.28 -5.00
N HIS A 71 -24.22 -0.37 -4.91
CA HIS A 71 -22.98 -0.44 -5.69
C HIS A 71 -22.20 -1.71 -5.38
N TRP A 72 -22.13 -2.10 -4.11
CA TRP A 72 -21.48 -3.35 -3.70
C TRP A 72 -22.19 -4.58 -4.28
N ARG A 73 -23.53 -4.67 -4.21
CA ARG A 73 -24.29 -5.77 -4.83
C ARG A 73 -24.02 -5.85 -6.34
N ARG A 74 -23.91 -4.71 -7.04
CA ARG A 74 -23.57 -4.69 -8.47
C ARG A 74 -22.19 -5.27 -8.72
N ILE A 75 -21.20 -4.93 -7.89
CA ILE A 75 -19.85 -5.51 -7.98
C ILE A 75 -19.90 -7.02 -7.75
N CYS A 76 -20.59 -7.48 -6.70
CA CYS A 76 -20.73 -8.91 -6.42
C CYS A 76 -21.40 -9.67 -7.57
N ASN A 77 -22.49 -9.15 -8.11
CA ASN A 77 -23.24 -9.81 -9.19
C ASN A 77 -22.46 -9.87 -10.51
N ASN A 78 -21.44 -9.03 -10.69
CA ASN A 78 -20.62 -8.98 -11.90
C ASN A 78 -19.15 -9.28 -11.60
N PHE A 79 -18.86 -9.92 -10.47
CA PHE A 79 -17.49 -10.07 -9.98
C PHE A 79 -16.61 -10.81 -11.00
N ASP A 80 -17.15 -11.89 -11.57
CA ASP A 80 -16.48 -12.72 -12.58
C ASP A 80 -16.04 -11.92 -13.80
N LEU A 81 -16.83 -10.94 -14.21
CA LEU A 81 -16.51 -10.06 -15.32
C LEU A 81 -15.52 -8.97 -14.91
N LEU A 82 -15.74 -8.35 -13.75
CA LEU A 82 -14.95 -7.22 -13.27
C LEU A 82 -13.55 -7.61 -12.80
N TYR A 83 -13.34 -8.88 -12.46
CA TYR A 83 -12.07 -9.41 -11.95
C TYR A 83 -11.60 -10.65 -12.73
N SER A 84 -11.89 -10.70 -14.04
CA SER A 84 -11.43 -11.79 -14.92
C SER A 84 -9.97 -11.67 -15.36
N ILE A 85 -9.26 -10.58 -15.00
CA ILE A 85 -7.87 -10.34 -15.39
C ILE A 85 -7.04 -9.84 -14.19
N PRO A 86 -5.75 -10.24 -14.06
CA PRO A 86 -4.91 -9.89 -12.92
C PRO A 86 -4.78 -8.38 -12.66
N GLU A 87 -4.82 -7.56 -13.71
CA GLU A 87 -4.62 -6.11 -13.68
C GLU A 87 -5.70 -5.36 -12.89
N THR A 88 -6.83 -6.00 -12.59
CA THR A 88 -7.94 -5.43 -11.81
C THR A 88 -7.74 -5.55 -10.29
N ILE A 89 -6.93 -6.51 -9.83
CA ILE A 89 -6.76 -6.82 -8.41
C ILE A 89 -6.07 -5.69 -7.63
N PRO A 90 -5.06 -4.97 -8.15
CA PRO A 90 -4.48 -3.82 -7.46
C PRO A 90 -5.52 -2.77 -7.04
N LYS A 91 -6.55 -2.54 -7.86
CA LYS A 91 -7.62 -1.59 -7.55
C LYS A 91 -8.54 -2.10 -6.44
N LEU A 92 -8.80 -3.41 -6.39
CA LEU A 92 -9.52 -4.04 -5.28
C LEU A 92 -8.78 -3.85 -3.95
N ARG A 93 -7.45 -4.08 -3.93
CA ARG A 93 -6.63 -3.86 -2.72
C ARG A 93 -6.72 -2.40 -2.24
N GLN A 94 -6.61 -1.44 -3.17
CA GLN A 94 -6.78 -0.02 -2.85
C GLN A 94 -8.17 0.29 -2.27
N ALA A 95 -9.23 -0.28 -2.85
CA ALA A 95 -10.59 -0.11 -2.36
C ALA A 95 -10.75 -0.67 -0.94
N ILE A 96 -10.21 -1.87 -0.66
CA ILE A 96 -10.23 -2.47 0.68
C ILE A 96 -9.55 -1.54 1.70
N LEU A 97 -8.34 -1.06 1.41
CA LEU A 97 -7.62 -0.16 2.31
C LEU A 97 -8.35 1.16 2.53
N GLN A 98 -8.98 1.70 1.50
CA GLN A 98 -9.78 2.93 1.62
C GLN A 98 -11.01 2.71 2.50
N LEU A 99 -11.75 1.62 2.29
CA LEU A 99 -12.90 1.27 3.13
C LEU A 99 -12.50 1.02 4.58
N ALA A 100 -11.31 0.43 4.80
CA ALA A 100 -10.75 0.19 6.13
C ALA A 100 -10.62 1.49 6.91
N VAL A 101 -10.01 2.53 6.33
CA VAL A 101 -9.71 3.80 7.00
C VAL A 101 -10.89 4.77 7.05
N GLN A 102 -11.99 4.43 6.38
CA GLN A 102 -13.26 5.16 6.41
C GLN A 102 -14.27 4.57 7.39
N GLY A 103 -13.94 3.47 8.08
CA GLY A 103 -14.86 2.77 8.97
C GLY A 103 -15.99 2.05 8.23
N LYS A 104 -15.76 1.66 6.97
CA LYS A 104 -16.74 0.98 6.12
C LYS A 104 -16.44 -0.52 5.92
N LEU A 105 -15.33 -1.03 6.47
CA LEU A 105 -14.88 -2.40 6.24
C LEU A 105 -15.36 -3.41 7.31
N VAL A 106 -15.58 -2.95 8.53
CA VAL A 106 -16.00 -3.78 9.68
C VAL A 106 -17.17 -3.11 10.40
N ARG A 107 -17.98 -3.91 11.11
CA ARG A 107 -19.05 -3.39 11.99
C ARG A 107 -18.46 -2.61 13.15
N GLN A 108 -19.08 -1.47 13.46
CA GLN A 108 -18.86 -0.77 14.72
C GLN A 108 -19.50 -1.55 15.87
N ASP A 109 -18.81 -1.63 16.99
CA ASP A 109 -19.36 -2.17 18.24
C ASP A 109 -19.64 -1.00 19.20
N PRO A 110 -20.90 -0.77 19.63
CA PRO A 110 -21.22 0.32 20.55
C PRO A 110 -20.59 0.14 21.95
N ASN A 111 -20.11 -1.06 22.29
CA ASN A 111 -19.43 -1.33 23.56
C ASN A 111 -17.92 -1.05 23.50
N ASP A 112 -17.37 -0.78 22.32
CA ASP A 112 -15.97 -0.39 22.21
C ASP A 112 -15.72 0.96 22.90
N GLU A 113 -14.59 1.07 23.58
CA GLU A 113 -14.13 2.35 24.12
C GLU A 113 -13.92 3.35 22.95
N PRO A 114 -14.63 4.50 22.94
CA PRO A 114 -14.57 5.44 21.83
C PRO A 114 -13.16 6.02 21.65
N ALA A 115 -12.82 6.37 20.42
CA ALA A 115 -11.51 6.92 20.08
C ALA A 115 -11.19 8.24 20.81
N SER A 116 -12.19 8.98 21.27
CA SER A 116 -12.00 10.20 22.07
C SER A 116 -11.26 9.92 23.37
N LEU A 117 -11.67 8.89 24.12
CA LEU A 117 -11.03 8.49 25.38
C LEU A 117 -9.61 7.97 25.15
N LEU A 118 -9.40 7.28 24.02
CA LEU A 118 -8.09 6.82 23.59
C LEU A 118 -7.13 8.00 23.35
N LEU A 119 -7.58 9.04 22.64
CA LEU A 119 -6.79 10.25 22.40
C LEU A 119 -6.52 11.05 23.68
N GLU A 120 -7.46 11.08 24.62
CA GLU A 120 -7.24 11.67 25.95
C GLU A 120 -6.15 10.92 26.73
N LYS A 121 -6.18 9.59 26.76
CA LYS A 121 -5.14 8.76 27.39
C LYS A 121 -3.77 8.98 26.74
N ILE A 122 -3.73 9.07 25.41
CA ILE A 122 -2.49 9.41 24.67
C ILE A 122 -1.97 10.78 25.11
N LYS A 123 -2.84 11.80 25.17
CA LYS A 123 -2.44 13.15 25.59
C LYS A 123 -1.82 13.15 26.98
N VAL A 124 -2.49 12.55 27.97
CA VAL A 124 -1.98 12.44 29.35
C VAL A 124 -0.65 11.69 29.40
N LYS A 125 -0.53 10.57 28.68
CA LYS A 125 0.72 9.80 28.65
C LYS A 125 1.86 10.60 28.02
N LYS A 126 1.58 11.32 26.93
CA LYS A 126 2.56 12.19 26.26
C LYS A 126 3.04 13.30 27.18
N GLU A 127 2.14 13.98 27.87
CA GLU A 127 2.47 15.02 28.86
C GLU A 127 3.37 14.46 29.98
N LYS A 128 3.04 13.28 30.51
CA LYS A 128 3.87 12.60 31.52
C LYS A 128 5.28 12.26 31.00
N LEU A 129 5.40 11.74 29.78
CA LEU A 129 6.70 11.42 29.19
C LEU A 129 7.55 12.67 28.90
N ILE A 130 6.92 13.80 28.60
CA ILE A 130 7.58 15.09 28.45
C ILE A 130 8.08 15.59 29.82
N GLN A 131 7.25 15.52 30.87
CA GLN A 131 7.63 15.86 32.25
C GLN A 131 8.81 15.00 32.74
N ASP A 132 8.79 13.71 32.42
CA ASP A 132 9.87 12.75 32.72
C ASP A 132 11.14 12.96 31.87
N LYS A 133 11.15 13.92 30.92
CA LYS A 133 12.23 14.17 29.95
C LYS A 133 12.56 12.97 29.04
N LYS A 134 11.63 12.03 28.91
CA LYS A 134 11.74 10.87 28.01
C LYS A 134 11.33 11.20 26.57
N LEU A 135 10.45 12.18 26.40
CA LEU A 135 10.08 12.74 25.12
C LEU A 135 10.38 14.24 25.06
N LYS A 136 10.74 14.71 23.87
CA LYS A 136 10.86 16.14 23.61
C LYS A 136 9.49 16.76 23.40
N GLU A 137 9.32 18.00 23.82
CA GLU A 137 8.13 18.77 23.45
C GLU A 137 7.97 18.82 21.93
N THR A 138 6.76 18.52 21.47
CA THR A 138 6.41 18.62 20.07
C THR A 138 5.81 20.01 19.84
N PRO A 139 6.14 20.69 18.72
CA PRO A 139 5.47 21.94 18.36
C PRO A 139 3.96 21.77 18.34
N LEU A 140 3.22 22.76 18.88
CA LEU A 140 1.77 22.80 18.76
C LEU A 140 1.39 22.86 17.29
N LEU A 141 0.68 21.84 16.82
CA LEU A 141 0.11 21.81 15.49
C LEU A 141 -1.26 22.52 15.51
N PRO A 142 -1.65 23.17 14.40
CA PRO A 142 -2.96 23.79 14.32
C PRO A 142 -4.07 22.75 14.49
N ALA A 143 -5.18 23.20 15.08
CA ALA A 143 -6.41 22.41 15.14
C ALA A 143 -6.80 21.90 13.75
N ILE A 144 -7.41 20.71 13.71
CA ILE A 144 -7.88 20.13 12.46
C ILE A 144 -9.10 20.94 12.00
N THR A 145 -9.06 21.42 10.76
CA THR A 145 -10.14 22.21 10.17
C THR A 145 -11.00 21.36 9.24
N GLN A 146 -12.25 21.78 9.01
CA GLN A 146 -13.18 21.05 8.15
C GLN A 146 -12.67 20.88 6.70
N ASN A 147 -11.87 21.83 6.20
CA ASN A 147 -11.30 21.79 4.85
C ASN A 147 -10.23 20.70 4.68
N GLU A 148 -9.71 20.15 5.77
CA GLU A 148 -8.73 19.06 5.77
C GLU A 148 -9.41 17.67 5.81
N ILE A 149 -10.72 17.64 6.07
CA ILE A 149 -11.50 16.40 6.19
C ILE A 149 -12.16 16.12 4.83
N GLU A 150 -11.71 15.06 4.16
CA GLU A 150 -12.17 14.72 2.81
C GLU A 150 -13.32 13.67 2.79
N TYR A 151 -13.67 13.09 3.94
CA TYR A 151 -14.67 12.03 4.05
C TYR A 151 -15.29 11.97 5.45
N THR A 152 -16.43 11.29 5.56
CA THR A 152 -17.10 11.02 6.84
C THR A 152 -16.52 9.79 7.51
N ILE A 153 -16.47 9.81 8.84
CA ILE A 153 -16.06 8.69 9.69
C ILE A 153 -17.21 8.32 10.65
N PRO A 154 -17.22 7.11 11.22
CA PRO A 154 -18.19 6.76 12.26
C PRO A 154 -18.09 7.68 13.49
N ASN A 155 -19.20 7.87 14.20
CA ASN A 155 -19.26 8.74 15.37
C ASN A 155 -18.38 8.26 16.55
N THR A 156 -17.99 6.99 16.56
CA THR A 156 -17.08 6.41 17.55
C THR A 156 -15.60 6.68 17.26
N TRP A 157 -15.29 7.18 16.05
CA TRP A 157 -13.94 7.50 15.60
C TRP A 157 -13.62 8.98 15.85
N CYS A 158 -12.33 9.31 15.82
CA CYS A 158 -11.86 10.68 15.94
C CYS A 158 -10.80 11.00 14.90
N TRP A 159 -10.68 12.28 14.55
CA TRP A 159 -9.55 12.77 13.77
C TRP A 159 -8.40 13.16 14.68
N ALA A 160 -7.17 12.80 14.31
CA ALA A 160 -5.97 13.19 15.03
C ALA A 160 -4.84 13.56 14.07
N ARG A 161 -3.98 14.51 14.50
CA ARG A 161 -2.70 14.73 13.82
C ARG A 161 -1.80 13.54 14.10
N LEU A 162 -1.05 13.06 13.10
CA LEU A 162 -0.15 11.91 13.23
C LEU A 162 0.86 12.10 14.38
N ALA A 163 1.37 13.33 14.58
CA ALA A 163 2.27 13.64 15.70
C ALA A 163 1.63 13.52 17.09
N ASN A 164 0.30 13.55 17.19
CA ASN A 164 -0.42 13.43 18.46
C ASN A 164 -0.65 11.97 18.84
N ILE A 165 -0.58 11.03 17.89
CA ILE A 165 -0.75 9.59 18.13
C ILE A 165 0.58 8.80 18.11
N CYS A 166 1.69 9.51 17.87
CA CYS A 166 3.04 8.96 17.95
C CYS A 166 3.81 9.56 19.14
N GLU A 167 4.62 8.73 19.80
CA GLU A 167 5.63 9.16 20.76
C GLU A 167 6.63 10.10 20.09
N PHE A 168 7.11 9.72 18.90
CA PHE A 168 7.93 10.58 18.06
C PHE A 168 7.82 10.21 16.57
N ILE A 169 8.19 11.19 15.74
CA ILE A 169 8.36 11.04 14.30
C ILE A 169 9.70 11.68 13.94
N THR A 170 10.64 10.85 13.51
CA THR A 170 12.02 11.22 13.23
C THR A 170 12.50 10.57 11.93
N ASP A 171 13.76 10.77 11.57
CA ASP A 171 14.42 10.16 10.42
C ASP A 171 15.79 9.62 10.78
N GLY A 172 16.45 8.97 9.83
CA GLY A 172 17.83 8.50 9.99
C GLY A 172 18.90 9.58 9.99
N THR A 173 20.15 9.14 9.81
CA THR A 173 21.29 10.05 9.67
C THR A 173 21.20 10.86 8.37
N HIS A 174 21.49 12.17 8.46
CA HIS A 174 21.59 13.10 7.32
C HIS A 174 23.00 13.15 6.72
N TYR A 175 23.98 12.54 7.40
CA TYR A 175 25.33 12.43 6.90
C TYR A 175 25.44 11.25 5.94
N THR A 176 26.19 11.42 4.86
CA THR A 176 26.56 10.31 3.98
C THR A 176 27.34 9.27 4.79
N PRO A 177 26.81 8.05 4.99
CA PRO A 177 27.47 7.03 5.77
C PRO A 177 28.70 6.49 5.04
N LYS A 178 29.75 6.16 5.79
CA LYS A 178 30.88 5.37 5.28
C LYS A 178 30.51 3.90 5.41
N TYR A 179 30.33 3.22 4.28
CA TYR A 179 29.98 1.80 4.28
C TYR A 179 31.20 0.92 4.51
N THR A 180 30.97 -0.21 5.18
CA THR A 180 31.97 -1.24 5.47
C THR A 180 31.53 -2.57 4.87
N GLU A 181 32.44 -3.54 4.72
CA GLU A 181 32.09 -4.90 4.27
C GLU A 181 31.37 -5.71 5.36
N HIS A 182 31.67 -5.41 6.63
CA HIS A 182 31.06 -6.02 7.82
C HIS A 182 30.74 -4.95 8.85
N GLY A 183 29.79 -5.23 9.76
CA GLY A 183 29.45 -4.33 10.85
C GLY A 183 27.96 -4.38 11.19
N ARG A 184 27.39 -3.22 11.50
CA ARG A 184 25.98 -3.07 11.86
C ARG A 184 25.13 -2.77 10.65
N ILE A 185 23.93 -3.35 10.62
CA ILE A 185 23.00 -3.23 9.51
C ILE A 185 22.56 -1.77 9.35
N PHE A 186 22.57 -1.31 8.11
CA PHE A 186 22.17 0.02 7.72
C PHE A 186 21.16 -0.04 6.57
N LEU A 187 19.95 0.48 6.83
CA LEU A 187 18.81 0.38 5.93
C LEU A 187 18.46 1.74 5.30
N SER A 188 17.93 1.68 4.08
CA SER A 188 17.47 2.85 3.32
C SER A 188 16.06 2.61 2.77
N SER A 189 15.54 3.53 1.95
CA SER A 189 14.19 3.41 1.37
C SER A 189 13.99 2.17 0.49
N GLN A 190 15.06 1.51 0.03
CA GLN A 190 14.96 0.24 -0.70
C GLN A 190 14.47 -0.93 0.18
N ASN A 191 14.59 -0.80 1.50
CA ASN A 191 14.26 -1.84 2.47
C ASN A 191 12.80 -1.77 2.94
N VAL A 192 12.01 -0.86 2.38
CA VAL A 192 10.59 -0.68 2.71
C VAL A 192 9.79 -0.74 1.42
N LYS A 193 8.79 -1.61 1.43
CA LYS A 193 7.68 -1.67 0.45
C LYS A 193 6.37 -1.59 1.22
N PRO A 194 5.23 -1.32 0.56
CA PRO A 194 3.94 -1.33 1.25
C PRO A 194 3.77 -2.62 2.05
N PHE A 195 3.60 -2.49 3.36
CA PHE A 195 3.40 -3.58 4.32
C PHE A 195 4.59 -4.54 4.48
N SER A 196 5.74 -4.30 3.85
CA SER A 196 6.86 -5.24 3.85
C SER A 196 8.16 -4.58 4.28
N PHE A 197 8.67 -5.05 5.43
CA PHE A 197 10.00 -4.73 5.92
C PHE A 197 11.01 -5.74 5.37
N MET A 198 11.96 -5.26 4.56
CA MET A 198 12.86 -6.10 3.78
C MET A 198 14.34 -5.83 4.17
N PRO A 199 14.80 -6.31 5.33
CA PRO A 199 16.16 -6.01 5.81
C PRO A 199 17.27 -6.78 5.07
N ASN A 200 16.94 -7.77 4.23
CA ASN A 200 17.94 -8.69 3.65
C ASN A 200 18.96 -8.00 2.74
N ASN A 201 18.54 -7.04 1.90
CA ASN A 201 19.46 -6.31 1.02
C ASN A 201 19.89 -4.98 1.67
N HIS A 202 20.92 -5.04 2.51
CA HIS A 202 21.39 -3.92 3.31
C HIS A 202 22.86 -3.59 3.07
N LYS A 203 23.30 -2.48 3.68
CA LYS A 203 24.72 -2.12 3.78
C LYS A 203 25.17 -2.23 5.24
N PHE A 204 26.47 -2.25 5.46
CA PHE A 204 27.04 -2.18 6.81
C PHE A 204 27.66 -0.81 7.08
N VAL A 205 27.65 -0.44 8.36
CA VAL A 205 28.42 0.67 8.92
C VAL A 205 29.18 0.17 10.15
N SER A 206 30.23 0.88 10.57
CA SER A 206 30.99 0.51 11.76
C SER A 206 30.15 0.61 13.05
N GLU A 207 30.58 -0.05 14.11
CA GLU A 207 29.91 0.01 15.43
C GLU A 207 29.84 1.46 15.94
N GLU A 208 30.90 2.22 15.78
CA GLU A 208 30.99 3.62 16.23
C GLU A 208 29.97 4.49 15.50
N ALA A 209 29.86 4.33 14.17
CA ALA A 209 28.87 5.03 13.37
C ALA A 209 27.44 4.64 13.78
N TYR A 210 27.19 3.35 13.96
CA TYR A 210 25.90 2.82 14.42
C TYR A 210 25.47 3.44 15.75
N GLN A 211 26.33 3.39 16.77
CA GLN A 211 26.05 3.96 18.09
C GLN A 211 25.75 5.47 18.01
N GLY A 212 26.47 6.20 17.14
CA GLY A 212 26.18 7.60 16.85
C GLY A 212 24.81 7.81 16.21
N TYR A 213 24.42 6.96 15.25
CA TYR A 213 23.16 7.08 14.52
C TYR A 213 21.93 6.76 15.38
N ILE A 214 22.01 5.76 16.27
CA ILE A 214 20.85 5.30 17.06
C ILE A 214 20.60 6.09 18.35
N LYS A 215 21.53 6.95 18.78
CA LYS A 215 21.53 7.61 20.10
C LYS A 215 20.18 8.21 20.55
N ASN A 216 19.38 8.76 19.63
CA ASN A 216 18.07 9.37 19.93
C ASN A 216 16.94 8.82 19.05
N ARG A 217 17.19 7.72 18.33
CA ARG A 217 16.33 7.27 17.22
C ARG A 217 16.52 5.79 16.90
N LYS A 218 16.78 4.98 17.94
CA LYS A 218 16.94 3.52 17.81
C LYS A 218 15.62 2.92 17.30
N PRO A 219 15.60 2.31 16.11
CA PRO A 219 14.42 1.56 15.66
C PRO A 219 14.16 0.38 16.60
N GLU A 220 12.89 0.16 16.94
CA GLU A 220 12.46 -0.97 17.76
C GLU A 220 11.43 -1.82 17.00
N PHE A 221 11.25 -3.05 17.47
CA PHE A 221 10.17 -3.93 17.01
C PHE A 221 8.84 -3.19 17.11
N GLU A 222 7.98 -3.33 16.10
CA GLU A 222 6.69 -2.63 15.97
C GLU A 222 6.75 -1.11 15.80
N ASP A 223 7.94 -0.50 15.65
CA ASP A 223 7.98 0.84 15.06
C ASP A 223 7.69 0.74 13.55
N ILE A 224 7.35 1.89 12.94
CA ILE A 224 7.00 1.98 11.53
C ILE A 224 8.10 2.71 10.78
N LEU A 225 8.52 2.14 9.66
CA LEU A 225 9.37 2.81 8.68
C LEU A 225 8.51 3.38 7.55
N LEU A 226 8.75 4.64 7.20
CA LEU A 226 8.07 5.36 6.12
C LEU A 226 9.10 5.87 5.11
N THR A 227 8.96 5.53 3.83
CA THR A 227 9.86 6.04 2.81
C THR A 227 9.61 7.52 2.53
N ARG A 228 10.67 8.33 2.63
CA ARG A 228 10.64 9.79 2.50
C ARG A 228 11.31 10.32 1.24
N VAL A 229 12.22 9.54 0.65
CA VAL A 229 13.00 9.92 -0.54
C VAL A 229 13.13 8.71 -1.47
N GLY A 230 12.92 8.93 -2.77
CA GLY A 230 13.04 7.91 -3.82
C GLY A 230 11.69 7.49 -4.41
N ALA A 231 11.70 6.46 -5.26
CA ALA A 231 10.49 6.02 -5.97
C ALA A 231 9.34 5.56 -5.06
N GLY A 232 9.64 5.12 -3.84
CA GLY A 232 8.66 4.60 -2.87
C GLY A 232 8.12 5.64 -1.88
N ILE A 233 8.17 6.95 -2.15
CA ILE A 233 7.70 7.96 -1.18
C ILE A 233 6.27 7.68 -0.71
N GLY A 234 6.09 7.63 0.62
CA GLY A 234 4.81 7.31 1.26
C GLY A 234 4.60 5.82 1.56
N GLU A 235 5.41 4.93 1.00
CA GLU A 235 5.35 3.49 1.33
C GLU A 235 5.78 3.27 2.78
N ALA A 236 4.99 2.50 3.53
CA ALA A 236 5.23 2.23 4.94
C ALA A 236 5.20 0.73 5.27
N ALA A 237 5.98 0.33 6.26
CA ALA A 237 5.99 -1.03 6.82
C ALA A 237 6.24 -1.01 8.33
N VAL A 238 5.67 -1.99 9.04
CA VAL A 238 5.99 -2.27 10.45
C VAL A 238 7.31 -3.03 10.50
N ILE A 239 8.16 -2.73 11.49
CA ILE A 239 9.33 -3.54 11.80
C ILE A 239 8.85 -4.81 12.51
N ASP A 240 8.71 -5.88 11.75
CA ASP A 240 8.18 -7.19 12.17
C ASP A 240 9.28 -8.20 12.55
N GLN A 241 10.54 -7.75 12.55
CA GLN A 241 11.71 -8.57 12.87
C GLN A 241 12.51 -7.93 14.01
N LYS A 242 12.89 -8.74 15.00
CA LYS A 242 13.76 -8.30 16.11
C LYS A 242 15.20 -8.20 15.59
N LEU A 243 15.56 -7.03 15.08
CA LEU A 243 16.86 -6.76 14.46
C LEU A 243 17.44 -5.43 14.96
N GLU A 244 18.75 -5.38 15.17
CA GLU A 244 19.47 -4.13 15.46
C GLU A 244 20.00 -3.52 14.16
N PHE A 245 19.52 -2.31 13.84
CA PHE A 245 19.94 -1.59 12.64
C PHE A 245 19.83 -0.08 12.82
N ALA A 246 20.56 0.66 11.97
CA ALA A 246 20.38 2.09 11.80
C ALA A 246 19.73 2.37 10.44
N ILE A 247 19.11 3.54 10.31
CA ILE A 247 18.41 3.96 9.09
C ILE A 247 19.03 5.21 8.50
N TYR A 248 18.91 5.36 7.18
CA TYR A 248 19.28 6.57 6.45
C TYR A 248 18.15 7.61 6.49
N VAL A 249 18.47 8.88 6.18
CA VAL A 249 17.48 9.99 6.09
C VAL A 249 16.34 9.72 5.09
N SER A 250 16.56 8.83 4.11
CA SER A 250 15.53 8.40 3.17
C SER A 250 14.34 7.69 3.84
N LEU A 251 14.48 7.27 5.09
CA LEU A 251 13.44 6.67 5.91
C LEU A 251 13.04 7.61 7.06
N GLY A 252 11.74 7.68 7.31
CA GLY A 252 11.16 8.17 8.56
C GLY A 252 10.95 7.00 9.51
N LEU A 253 11.20 7.22 10.80
CA LEU A 253 10.89 6.32 11.90
C LEU A 253 9.75 6.91 12.72
N LEU A 254 8.64 6.19 12.78
CA LEU A 254 7.44 6.56 13.50
C LEU A 254 7.23 5.55 14.63
N ARG A 255 7.18 6.03 15.87
CA ARG A 255 6.81 5.21 17.03
C ARG A 255 5.40 5.60 17.47
N PRO A 256 4.35 4.82 17.13
CA PRO A 256 3.02 5.06 17.67
C PRO A 256 3.00 4.82 19.18
N PHE A 257 2.04 5.39 19.90
CA PHE A 257 1.74 4.93 21.26
C PHE A 257 1.10 3.53 21.19
N LYS A 258 1.91 2.47 21.13
CA LYS A 258 1.50 1.08 20.81
C LYS A 258 0.39 0.51 21.71
N GLU A 259 0.26 1.02 22.94
CA GLU A 259 -0.83 0.67 23.85
C GLU A 259 -2.22 1.14 23.37
N PHE A 260 -2.26 2.15 22.50
CA PHE A 260 -3.47 2.83 22.05
C PHE A 260 -3.61 2.82 20.52
N ILE A 261 -2.51 2.63 19.79
CA ILE A 261 -2.51 2.68 18.33
C ILE A 261 -1.82 1.42 17.84
N ASP A 262 -2.58 0.58 17.14
CA ASP A 262 -2.05 -0.60 16.48
C ASP A 262 -1.13 -0.16 15.32
N PRO A 263 0.17 -0.52 15.33
CA PRO A 263 1.10 -0.15 14.27
C PRO A 263 0.65 -0.63 12.88
N TYR A 264 0.01 -1.80 12.80
CA TYR A 264 -0.46 -2.36 11.53
C TYR A 264 -1.68 -1.57 11.00
N TYR A 265 -2.57 -1.11 11.88
CA TYR A 265 -3.63 -0.17 11.49
C TYR A 265 -3.04 1.11 10.92
N LEU A 266 -2.02 1.67 11.56
CA LEU A 266 -1.41 2.91 11.09
C LEU A 266 -0.69 2.72 9.74
N VAL A 267 -0.09 1.56 9.49
CA VAL A 267 0.47 1.21 8.17
C VAL A 267 -0.61 1.01 7.11
N ILE A 268 -1.76 0.41 7.46
CA ILE A 268 -2.96 0.39 6.59
C ILE A 268 -3.36 1.81 6.20
N TRP A 269 -3.39 2.73 7.16
CA TRP A 269 -3.71 4.13 6.89
C TRP A 269 -2.71 4.79 5.95
N LEU A 270 -1.41 4.69 6.24
CA LEU A 270 -0.33 5.30 5.45
C LEU A 270 -0.30 4.80 4.00
N ASN A 271 -0.51 3.50 3.78
CA ASN A 271 -0.50 2.87 2.45
C ASN A 271 -1.86 2.93 1.74
N SER A 272 -2.93 3.40 2.39
CA SER A 272 -4.24 3.58 1.75
C SER A 272 -4.19 4.65 0.65
N PRO A 273 -5.17 4.69 -0.26
CA PRO A 273 -5.31 5.82 -1.20
C PRO A 273 -5.33 7.19 -0.52
N ILE A 274 -5.83 7.25 0.72
CA ILE A 274 -5.93 8.50 1.50
C ILE A 274 -4.55 8.89 2.06
N GLY A 275 -3.81 7.95 2.66
CA GLY A 275 -2.47 8.19 3.18
C GLY A 275 -1.44 8.47 2.08
N THR A 276 -1.56 7.78 0.94
CA THR A 276 -0.72 8.04 -0.24
C THR A 276 -1.03 9.41 -0.85
N LYS A 277 -2.29 9.85 -0.90
CA LYS A 277 -2.66 11.22 -1.30
C LYS A 277 -2.05 12.27 -0.36
N HIS A 278 -2.08 12.04 0.96
CA HIS A 278 -1.39 12.91 1.93
C HIS A 278 0.11 12.99 1.65
N SER A 279 0.76 11.85 1.44
CA SER A 279 2.18 11.80 1.10
C SER A 279 2.49 12.54 -0.20
N GLN A 280 1.70 12.31 -1.25
CA GLN A 280 1.87 12.95 -2.54
C GLN A 280 1.66 14.47 -2.49
N LYS A 281 0.64 14.96 -1.79
CA LYS A 281 0.35 16.39 -1.64
C LYS A 281 1.47 17.12 -0.89
N ASN A 282 2.12 16.43 0.04
CA ASN A 282 3.13 16.96 0.95
C ASN A 282 4.58 16.66 0.51
N THR A 283 4.77 16.18 -0.73
CA THR A 283 6.11 15.93 -1.28
C THR A 283 6.55 17.11 -2.15
N TYR A 284 7.67 17.75 -1.77
CA TYR A 284 8.28 18.83 -2.54
C TYR A 284 9.28 18.31 -3.57
N GLY A 285 9.62 19.14 -4.56
CA GLY A 285 10.69 18.86 -5.53
C GLY A 285 10.31 17.90 -6.66
N LYS A 286 9.01 17.58 -6.80
CA LYS A 286 8.51 16.74 -7.92
C LYS A 286 8.88 17.39 -9.25
N GLY A 287 9.60 16.65 -10.11
CA GLY A 287 9.99 17.07 -11.46
C GLY A 287 11.46 17.45 -11.63
N VAL A 288 12.15 17.85 -10.57
CA VAL A 288 13.59 18.22 -10.62
C VAL A 288 14.46 17.24 -9.82
N SER A 289 13.92 16.63 -8.77
CA SER A 289 14.58 15.58 -7.98
C SER A 289 13.61 14.42 -7.71
N GLN A 290 14.10 13.38 -7.01
CA GLN A 290 13.29 12.22 -6.59
C GLN A 290 12.18 12.55 -5.57
N GLY A 291 11.96 13.83 -5.25
CA GLY A 291 10.99 14.28 -4.26
C GLY A 291 11.45 14.07 -2.82
N ASN A 292 10.96 14.89 -1.89
CA ASN A 292 11.21 14.73 -0.45
C ASN A 292 9.94 14.98 0.36
N LEU A 293 9.55 13.99 1.15
CA LEU A 293 8.48 14.10 2.13
C LEU A 293 9.05 14.57 3.47
N ASN A 294 8.79 15.82 3.83
CA ASN A 294 9.37 16.45 5.03
C ASN A 294 8.71 15.93 6.33
N LEU A 295 9.50 15.71 7.40
CA LEU A 295 9.00 15.26 8.71
C LEU A 295 7.95 16.19 9.31
N GLY A 296 8.09 17.51 9.15
CA GLY A 296 7.11 18.49 9.61
C GLY A 296 5.75 18.29 8.97
N LEU A 297 5.71 17.92 7.68
CA LEU A 297 4.46 17.64 6.98
C LEU A 297 3.88 16.28 7.36
N ILE A 298 4.72 15.25 7.52
CA ILE A 298 4.30 13.93 8.02
C ILE A 298 3.61 14.07 9.37
N ARG A 299 4.19 14.85 10.30
CA ARG A 299 3.60 15.16 11.61
C ARG A 299 2.20 15.75 11.53
N GLY A 300 1.91 16.51 10.47
CA GLY A 300 0.64 17.18 10.23
C GLY A 300 -0.45 16.33 9.58
N PHE A 301 -0.16 15.09 9.16
CA PHE A 301 -1.16 14.22 8.52
C PHE A 301 -2.40 14.06 9.42
N VAL A 302 -3.59 14.17 8.83
CA VAL A 302 -4.87 14.05 9.52
C VAL A 302 -5.36 12.61 9.38
N VAL A 303 -5.23 11.86 10.47
CA VAL A 303 -5.49 10.42 10.53
C VAL A 303 -6.85 10.17 11.16
N SER A 304 -7.62 9.26 10.57
CA SER A 304 -8.84 8.72 11.16
C SER A 304 -8.46 7.65 12.18
N VAL A 305 -8.90 7.80 13.43
CA VAL A 305 -8.53 6.93 14.56
C VAL A 305 -9.79 6.21 15.05
N PRO A 306 -9.88 4.88 14.87
CA PRO A 306 -10.92 4.04 15.46
C PRO A 306 -10.64 3.74 16.94
N PRO A 307 -11.64 3.23 17.68
CA PRO A 307 -11.42 2.45 18.89
C PRO A 307 -10.32 1.40 18.73
N LEU A 308 -9.53 1.15 19.78
CA LEU A 308 -8.42 0.18 19.70
C LEU A 308 -8.89 -1.23 19.32
N ALA A 309 -10.04 -1.67 19.85
CA ALA A 309 -10.61 -2.96 19.50
C ALA A 309 -11.00 -3.01 18.00
N GLU A 310 -11.57 -1.93 17.47
CA GLU A 310 -11.89 -1.82 16.05
C GLU A 310 -10.65 -1.77 15.16
N GLN A 311 -9.57 -1.09 15.57
CA GLN A 311 -8.28 -1.12 14.86
C GLN A 311 -7.80 -2.55 14.62
N LYS A 312 -7.84 -3.40 15.64
CA LYS A 312 -7.43 -4.82 15.55
C LYS A 312 -8.34 -5.61 14.60
N ARG A 313 -9.66 -5.39 14.68
CA ARG A 313 -10.63 -6.04 13.77
C ARG A 313 -10.41 -5.61 12.32
N ILE A 314 -10.05 -4.34 12.08
CA ILE A 314 -9.69 -3.83 10.75
C ILE A 314 -8.43 -4.53 10.22
N VAL A 315 -7.38 -4.62 11.03
CA VAL A 315 -6.12 -5.30 10.65
C VAL A 315 -6.41 -6.74 10.24
N GLU A 316 -7.08 -7.51 11.11
CA GLU A 316 -7.42 -8.90 10.84
C GLU A 316 -8.26 -9.06 9.56
N LYS A 317 -9.21 -8.13 9.34
CA LYS A 317 -10.05 -8.16 8.15
C LYS A 317 -9.26 -7.86 6.87
N CYS A 318 -8.40 -6.84 6.91
CA CYS A 318 -7.53 -6.49 5.80
C CYS A 318 -6.61 -7.65 5.44
N ASP A 319 -5.96 -8.28 6.43
CA ASP A 319 -5.06 -9.41 6.19
C ASP A 319 -5.77 -10.57 5.47
N ARG A 320 -6.96 -10.95 5.96
CA ARG A 320 -7.79 -11.99 5.33
C ARG A 320 -8.14 -11.62 3.87
N LEU A 321 -8.54 -10.38 3.61
CA LEU A 321 -8.93 -9.93 2.27
C LEU A 321 -7.73 -9.80 1.32
N MET A 322 -6.57 -9.37 1.81
CA MET A 322 -5.34 -9.29 1.02
C MET A 322 -4.87 -10.68 0.60
N PHE A 323 -4.92 -11.66 1.52
CA PHE A 323 -4.63 -13.06 1.19
C PHE A 323 -5.55 -13.62 0.09
N LEU A 324 -6.85 -13.27 0.14
CA LEU A 324 -7.81 -13.66 -0.89
C LEU A 324 -7.51 -12.98 -2.23
N CYS A 325 -7.10 -11.71 -2.22
CA CYS A 325 -6.64 -11.00 -3.42
C CYS A 325 -5.41 -11.68 -4.03
N ASP A 326 -4.43 -12.06 -3.22
CA ASP A 326 -3.21 -12.76 -3.68
C ASP A 326 -3.55 -14.13 -4.30
N THR A 327 -4.46 -14.86 -3.65
CA THR A 327 -4.96 -16.15 -4.16
C THR A 327 -5.66 -15.99 -5.50
N LEU A 328 -6.53 -14.98 -5.63
CA LEU A 328 -7.26 -14.69 -6.88
C LEU A 328 -6.29 -14.28 -7.99
N GLU A 329 -5.36 -13.38 -7.71
CA GLU A 329 -4.37 -12.93 -8.68
C GLU A 329 -3.47 -14.07 -9.18
N ALA A 330 -3.04 -14.96 -8.29
CA ALA A 330 -2.25 -16.14 -8.65
C ALA A 330 -3.03 -17.09 -9.57
N LYS A 331 -4.33 -17.30 -9.32
CA LYS A 331 -5.18 -18.14 -10.18
C LYS A 331 -5.39 -17.54 -11.57
N LEU A 332 -5.67 -16.23 -11.64
CA LEU A 332 -5.83 -15.52 -12.90
C LEU A 332 -4.55 -15.59 -13.75
N LYS A 333 -3.38 -15.43 -13.12
CA LYS A 333 -2.06 -15.56 -13.79
C LYS A 333 -1.78 -16.97 -14.31
N GLN A 334 -2.36 -18.00 -13.68
CA GLN A 334 -2.21 -19.40 -14.10
C GLN A 334 -3.23 -19.83 -15.18
N GLY A 335 -4.12 -18.93 -15.64
CA GLY A 335 -5.13 -19.25 -16.65
C GLY A 335 -6.17 -20.30 -16.20
N ARG A 336 -6.34 -20.47 -14.88
CA ARG A 336 -7.37 -21.36 -14.31
C ARG A 336 -8.65 -20.57 -14.09
N ASP A 337 -9.75 -20.98 -14.71
CA ASP A 337 -11.08 -20.46 -14.42
C ASP A 337 -11.40 -20.67 -12.93
N SER A 338 -11.66 -19.60 -12.19
CA SER A 338 -12.08 -19.67 -10.78
C SER A 338 -12.54 -18.31 -10.29
N SER A 339 -13.86 -18.11 -10.17
CA SER A 339 -14.40 -16.89 -9.56
C SER A 339 -15.41 -17.15 -8.43
N GLU A 340 -16.31 -18.12 -8.54
CA GLU A 340 -17.42 -18.27 -7.56
C GLU A 340 -16.99 -18.59 -6.11
N LYS A 341 -16.31 -19.70 -5.84
CA LYS A 341 -16.20 -20.22 -4.46
C LYS A 341 -15.30 -19.43 -3.51
N LEU A 342 -14.24 -18.79 -3.99
CA LEU A 342 -13.31 -18.05 -3.12
C LEU A 342 -13.82 -16.66 -2.78
N MET A 343 -14.46 -15.99 -3.75
CA MET A 343 -15.00 -14.65 -3.53
C MET A 343 -16.38 -14.70 -2.87
N GLU A 344 -17.21 -15.72 -3.05
CA GLU A 344 -18.47 -15.81 -2.28
C GLU A 344 -18.19 -15.80 -0.77
N VAL A 345 -17.10 -16.44 -0.32
CA VAL A 345 -16.64 -16.40 1.07
C VAL A 345 -16.07 -15.02 1.46
N ALA A 346 -15.26 -14.40 0.61
CA ALA A 346 -14.68 -13.07 0.86
C ALA A 346 -15.72 -11.94 0.85
N ALA A 347 -16.62 -11.94 -0.14
CA ALA A 347 -17.62 -10.92 -0.40
C ALA A 347 -18.81 -11.00 0.57
N ARG A 348 -19.24 -12.21 0.98
CA ARG A 348 -20.17 -12.35 2.11
C ARG A 348 -19.57 -11.79 3.41
N GLN A 349 -18.25 -11.90 3.55
CA GLN A 349 -17.54 -11.38 4.71
C GLN A 349 -17.40 -9.85 4.68
N VAL A 350 -17.24 -9.19 3.53
CA VAL A 350 -17.22 -7.71 3.43
C VAL A 350 -18.57 -7.09 3.81
N LEU A 351 -19.68 -7.81 3.59
CA LEU A 351 -21.05 -7.39 3.94
C LEU A 351 -21.59 -7.95 5.25
N ALA A 352 -20.77 -8.57 6.10
CA ALA A 352 -21.18 -8.77 7.50
C ALA A 352 -21.13 -7.43 8.26
N VAL A 353 -21.71 -6.38 7.64
CA VAL A 353 -21.96 -5.00 8.09
C VAL A 353 -23.43 -4.86 8.45
#